data_AF-X1U7T9-F1
#
_entry.id   AF-X1U7T9-F1
#
_cell.length_a   1.000
_cell.length_b   1.000
_cell.length_c   1.000
_cell.angle_alpha   90.00
_cell.angle_beta   90.00
_cell.angle_gamma   90.00
#
_symmetry.space_group_name_H-M   'P 1'
#
loop_
_entity.id
_entity.type
_entity.pdbx_description
1 polymer ?
#
loop_
_entity_poly.entity_id
_entity_poly.type
_entity_poly.pdbx_seq_one_letter_code
_entity_poly.pdbx_strand_id
1 'polypeptide(L)'
;TEYSGMKFAMFYLVEYAEALAMSAIITTLFLGGWRGPVLPPWLWFLIKVVAVFFLMVWTRTTLPRIRIDQLMAFAWKYLFPLALINLIITAIQVLTLPTTLLWVMILVNMAITAVLILLWSKFFKLGWGRVEV
;
A
#
# COMPACT_ATOMS: atom_id res chain seq x y z
N THR A 1 13.86 -27.61 1.83
CA THR A 1 12.70 -28.38 1.30
C THR A 1 12.48 -29.60 2.17
N GLU A 2 12.08 -29.39 3.43
CA GLU A 2 12.06 -30.44 4.47
C GLU A 2 10.64 -30.82 4.91
N TYR A 3 9.63 -30.14 4.36
CA TYR A 3 8.24 -30.31 4.76
C TYR A 3 7.48 -31.22 3.80
N SER A 4 6.84 -32.27 4.35
CA SER A 4 5.89 -33.15 3.65
C SER A 4 4.59 -32.40 3.28
N GLY A 5 3.81 -32.97 2.36
CA GLY A 5 2.66 -32.34 1.68
C GLY A 5 1.67 -31.61 2.60
N MET A 6 1.34 -32.16 3.78
CA MET A 6 0.43 -31.48 4.72
C MET A 6 1.02 -30.19 5.32
N LYS A 7 2.30 -30.22 5.72
CA LYS A 7 2.98 -29.05 6.28
C LYS A 7 3.21 -27.99 5.22
N PHE A 8 3.57 -28.42 4.00
CA PHE A 8 3.65 -27.53 2.84
C PHE A 8 2.31 -26.85 2.54
N ALA A 9 1.20 -27.58 2.54
CA ALA A 9 -0.13 -27.02 2.32
C ALA A 9 -0.51 -25.97 3.38
N MET A 10 -0.15 -26.19 4.65
CA MET A 10 -0.37 -25.19 5.71
C MET A 10 0.43 -23.90 5.46
N PHE A 11 1.70 -23.98 5.05
CA PHE A 11 2.47 -22.78 4.73
C PHE A 11 1.86 -21.98 3.57
N TYR A 12 1.40 -22.67 2.51
CA TYR A 12 0.70 -22.01 1.40
C TYR A 12 -0.62 -21.38 1.83
N LEU A 13 -1.41 -22.08 2.64
CA LEU A 13 -2.67 -21.57 3.15
C LEU A 13 -2.45 -20.28 3.96
N VAL A 14 -1.45 -20.26 4.84
CA VAL A 14 -1.12 -19.09 5.64
C VAL A 14 -0.66 -17.93 4.76
N GLU A 15 0.18 -18.17 3.75
CA GLU A 15 0.63 -17.10 2.83
C GLU A 15 -0.55 -16.43 2.11
N TYR A 16 -1.54 -17.20 1.66
CA TYR A 16 -2.75 -16.64 1.05
C TYR A 16 -3.71 -16.01 2.06
N ALA A 17 -3.80 -16.56 3.28
CA ALA A 17 -4.60 -15.98 4.35
C ALA A 17 -4.07 -14.61 4.79
N GLU A 18 -2.76 -14.44 4.90
CA GLU A 18 -2.10 -13.16 5.19
C GLU A 18 -2.38 -12.14 4.08
N ALA A 19 -2.28 -12.53 2.81
CA ALA A 19 -2.61 -11.65 1.69
C ALA A 19 -4.10 -11.21 1.72
N LEU A 20 -5.01 -12.11 2.09
CA LEU A 20 -6.43 -11.79 2.26
C LEU A 20 -6.67 -10.86 3.45
N ALA A 21 -6.02 -11.11 4.59
CA ALA A 21 -6.11 -10.26 5.78
C ALA A 21 -5.59 -8.84 5.51
N MET A 22 -4.45 -8.71 4.83
CA MET A 22 -3.91 -7.41 4.42
C MET A 22 -4.86 -6.68 3.46
N SER A 23 -5.52 -7.39 2.54
CA SER A 23 -6.52 -6.80 1.64
C SER A 23 -7.74 -6.27 2.40
N ALA A 24 -8.16 -6.96 3.47
CA ALA A 24 -9.20 -6.48 4.38
C ALA A 24 -8.78 -5.22 5.13
N ILE A 25 -7.57 -5.18 5.68
CA ILE A 25 -7.03 -4.00 6.39
C ILE A 25 -6.91 -2.78 5.47
N ILE A 26 -6.41 -2.97 4.24
CA ILE A 26 -6.31 -1.88 3.26
C ILE A 26 -7.71 -1.33 2.93
N THR A 27 -8.68 -2.23 2.75
CA THR A 27 -10.06 -1.86 2.42
C THR A 27 -10.71 -1.05 3.55
N THR A 28 -10.52 -1.45 4.81
CA THR A 28 -11.10 -0.74 5.95
C THR A 28 -10.47 0.63 6.18
N LEU A 29 -9.14 0.72 6.13
CA LEU A 29 -8.41 1.94 6.48
C LEU A 29 -8.42 2.98 5.36
N PHE A 30 -8.28 2.56 4.10
CA PHE A 30 -8.06 3.49 2.99
C PHE A 30 -9.24 3.59 2.02
N LEU A 31 -10.02 2.52 1.81
CA LEU A 31 -11.10 2.48 0.81
C LEU A 31 -12.50 2.72 1.42
N GLY A 32 -12.55 3.23 2.65
CA GLY A 32 -13.80 3.57 3.35
C GLY A 32 -14.63 2.35 3.76
N GLY A 33 -14.03 1.16 3.85
CA GLY A 33 -14.64 -0.07 4.35
C GLY A 33 -15.99 -0.37 3.71
N TRP A 34 -17.04 -0.32 4.53
CA TRP A 34 -18.41 -0.74 4.23
C TRP A 34 -19.26 0.32 3.54
N ARG A 35 -18.72 1.53 3.32
CA ARG A 35 -19.45 2.64 2.69
C ARG A 35 -19.53 2.46 1.17
N GLY A 36 -20.74 2.47 0.63
CA GLY A 36 -21.02 2.47 -0.81
C GLY A 36 -22.47 2.88 -1.11
N PRO A 37 -22.75 3.42 -2.32
CA PRO A 37 -24.02 4.11 -2.60
C PRO A 37 -25.21 3.22 -2.97
N VAL A 38 -25.00 1.95 -3.38
CA VAL A 38 -26.05 1.10 -4.00
C VAL A 38 -26.26 -0.25 -3.31
N LEU A 39 -25.19 -1.05 -3.17
CA LEU A 39 -25.27 -2.41 -2.62
C LEU A 39 -25.30 -2.44 -1.08
N PRO A 40 -25.72 -3.56 -0.47
CA PRO A 40 -25.64 -3.71 0.97
C PRO A 40 -24.20 -3.63 1.50
N PRO A 41 -23.99 -3.14 2.74
CA PRO A 41 -22.66 -2.83 3.25
C PRO A 41 -21.65 -3.99 3.23
N TRP A 42 -22.08 -5.21 3.53
CA TRP A 42 -21.21 -6.39 3.54
C TRP A 42 -20.73 -6.78 2.14
N LEU A 43 -21.58 -6.61 1.14
CA LEU A 43 -21.26 -6.95 -0.24
C LEU A 43 -20.26 -5.95 -0.83
N TRP A 44 -20.42 -4.66 -0.50
CA TRP A 44 -19.44 -3.64 -0.87
C TRP A 44 -18.07 -3.89 -0.26
N PHE A 45 -18.03 -4.29 1.00
CA PHE A 45 -16.79 -4.66 1.66
C PHE A 45 -16.12 -5.84 0.95
N LEU A 46 -16.86 -6.92 0.69
CA LEU A 46 -16.34 -8.09 -0.02
C LEU A 46 -15.81 -7.76 -1.42
N ILE A 47 -16.53 -6.96 -2.20
CA ILE A 47 -16.10 -6.55 -3.55
C ILE A 47 -14.76 -5.81 -3.48
N LYS A 48 -14.60 -4.87 -2.55
CA LYS A 48 -13.35 -4.12 -2.40
C LYS A 48 -12.21 -5.02 -1.93
N VAL A 49 -12.46 -5.92 -0.98
CA VAL A 49 -11.44 -6.87 -0.51
C VAL A 49 -10.98 -7.78 -1.65
N VAL A 50 -11.92 -8.33 -2.43
CA VAL A 50 -11.60 -9.17 -3.59
C VAL A 50 -10.83 -8.37 -4.65
N ALA A 51 -11.19 -7.11 -4.89
CA ALA A 51 -10.47 -6.25 -5.81
C ALA A 51 -9.01 -6.00 -5.35
N VAL A 52 -8.78 -5.70 -4.07
CA VAL A 52 -7.42 -5.50 -3.53
C VAL A 52 -6.63 -6.82 -3.56
N PHE A 53 -7.25 -7.94 -3.19
CA PHE A 53 -6.61 -9.25 -3.25
C PHE A 53 -6.24 -9.63 -4.69
N PHE A 54 -7.12 -9.36 -5.64
CA PHE A 54 -6.84 -9.53 -7.07
C PHE A 54 -5.64 -8.70 -7.52
N LEU A 55 -5.55 -7.43 -7.12
CA LEU A 55 -4.39 -6.60 -7.42
C LEU A 55 -3.08 -7.17 -6.84
N MET A 56 -3.12 -7.70 -5.61
CA MET A 56 -1.96 -8.34 -4.98
C MET A 56 -1.50 -9.59 -5.74
N VAL A 57 -2.44 -10.45 -6.16
CA VAL A 57 -2.13 -11.64 -6.97
C VAL A 57 -1.66 -11.25 -8.37
N TRP A 58 -2.25 -10.20 -8.97
CA TRP A 58 -1.85 -9.71 -10.27
C TRP A 58 -0.42 -9.16 -10.26
N THR A 59 -0.05 -8.37 -9.26
CA THR A 59 1.33 -7.85 -9.17
C THR A 59 2.36 -8.97 -9.01
N ARG A 60 2.02 -10.06 -8.28
CA ARG A 60 2.86 -11.26 -8.16
C ARG A 60 3.12 -11.95 -9.49
N THR A 61 2.15 -11.95 -10.41
CA THR A 61 2.31 -12.63 -11.71
C THR A 61 2.96 -11.75 -12.76
N THR A 62 2.80 -10.42 -12.70
CA THR A 62 3.35 -9.51 -13.72
C THR A 62 4.76 -9.01 -13.45
N LEU A 63 5.14 -8.81 -12.18
CA LEU A 63 6.39 -8.13 -11.86
C LEU A 63 7.59 -9.09 -11.85
N PRO A 64 8.72 -8.72 -12.46
CA PRO A 64 9.94 -9.51 -12.37
C PRO A 64 10.49 -9.49 -10.94
N ARG A 65 11.16 -10.57 -10.55
CA ARG A 65 11.70 -10.73 -9.20
C ARG A 65 12.81 -9.71 -8.92
N ILE A 66 12.63 -8.86 -7.92
CA ILE A 66 13.60 -7.86 -7.47
C ILE A 66 14.51 -8.44 -6.37
N ARG A 67 15.78 -8.01 -6.31
CA ARG A 67 16.70 -8.41 -5.23
C ARG A 67 16.28 -7.80 -3.89
N ILE A 68 16.43 -8.55 -2.79
CA ILE A 68 16.06 -8.13 -1.43
C ILE A 68 16.74 -6.81 -1.05
N ASP A 69 18.01 -6.62 -1.41
CA ASP A 69 18.74 -5.36 -1.12
C ASP A 69 18.09 -4.14 -1.78
N GLN A 70 17.62 -4.30 -3.03
CA GLN A 70 16.94 -3.24 -3.77
C GLN A 70 15.55 -2.97 -3.19
N LEU A 71 14.83 -4.02 -2.77
CA LEU A 71 13.54 -3.90 -2.10
C LEU A 71 13.68 -3.16 -0.75
N MET A 72 14.68 -3.51 0.06
CA MET A 72 14.96 -2.83 1.31
C MET A 72 15.37 -1.38 1.09
N ALA A 73 16.24 -1.10 0.11
CA ALA A 73 16.62 0.27 -0.23
C ALA A 73 15.41 1.11 -0.66
N PHE A 74 14.49 0.54 -1.46
CA PHE A 74 13.25 1.20 -1.83
C PHE A 74 12.34 1.46 -0.61
N ALA A 75 12.12 0.47 0.24
CA ALA A 75 11.29 0.63 1.44
C ALA A 75 11.85 1.70 2.39
N TRP A 76 13.14 1.64 2.72
CA TRP A 76 13.76 2.49 3.74
C TRP A 76 14.18 3.87 3.26
N LYS A 77 14.65 4.00 2.01
CA LYS A 77 15.15 5.30 1.49
C LYS A 77 14.07 6.07 0.73
N TYR A 78 13.05 5.38 0.22
CA TYR A 78 11.99 6.00 -0.58
C TYR A 78 10.66 6.05 0.18
N LEU A 79 10.07 4.90 0.52
CA LEU A 79 8.72 4.85 1.07
C LEU A 79 8.63 5.42 2.49
N PHE A 80 9.58 5.08 3.37
CA PHE A 80 9.52 5.48 4.77
C PHE A 80 9.64 7.01 4.98
N PRO A 81 10.62 7.71 4.39
CA PRO A 81 10.70 9.17 4.53
C PRO A 81 9.49 9.87 3.90
N LEU A 82 8.99 9.37 2.77
CA LEU A 82 7.84 9.94 2.08
C LEU A 82 6.57 9.82 2.92
N ALA A 83 6.37 8.70 3.60
CA ALA A 83 5.26 8.52 4.54
C ALA A 83 5.33 9.51 5.72
N LEU A 84 6.53 9.75 6.27
CA LEU A 84 6.72 10.73 7.36
C LEU A 84 6.45 12.17 6.90
N ILE A 85 6.94 12.56 5.72
CA ILE A 85 6.68 13.89 5.15
C ILE A 85 5.18 14.08 4.91
N ASN A 86 4.51 13.06 4.36
CA ASN A 86 3.07 13.10 4.16
C ASN A 86 2.30 13.28 5.47
N LEU A 87 2.71 12.57 6.53
CA LEU A 87 2.13 12.68 7.86
C LEU A 87 2.30 14.09 8.46
N ILE A 88 3.45 14.73 8.29
CA ILE A 88 3.66 16.10 8.77
C ILE A 88 2.76 17.08 7.99
N ILE A 89 2.63 16.89 6.69
CA ILE A 89 1.78 17.73 5.84
C ILE A 89 0.31 17.58 6.21
N THR A 90 -0.18 16.35 6.40
CA THR A 90 -1.56 16.14 6.87
C THR A 90 -1.79 16.80 8.23
N ALA A 91 -0.83 16.71 9.16
CA ALA A 91 -0.91 17.37 10.45
C ALA A 91 -1.02 18.90 10.35
N ILE A 92 -0.20 19.53 9.50
CA ILE A 92 -0.26 20.99 9.24
C ILE A 92 -1.59 21.38 8.60
N GLN A 93 -2.07 20.57 7.65
CA GLN A 93 -3.32 20.82 6.94
C GLN A 93 -4.53 20.80 7.90
N VAL A 94 -4.56 19.85 8.83
CA VAL A 94 -5.61 19.74 9.85
C VAL A 94 -5.55 20.90 10.85
N LEU A 95 -4.38 21.44 11.16
CA LEU A 95 -4.24 22.59 12.07
C LEU A 95 -4.71 23.91 11.42
N THR A 96 -4.48 24.07 10.12
CA THR A 96 -4.70 25.34 9.41
C THR A 96 -6.09 25.50 8.82
N LEU A 97 -6.76 24.41 8.45
CA LEU A 97 -8.04 24.44 7.75
C LEU A 97 -9.21 23.99 8.66
N PRO A 98 -10.38 24.65 8.59
CA PRO A 98 -11.55 24.23 9.35
C PRO A 98 -12.05 22.85 8.87
N THR A 99 -12.41 21.99 9.84
CA THR A 99 -12.83 20.60 9.65
C THR A 99 -14.13 20.42 8.85
N THR A 100 -14.81 21.50 8.48
CA THR A 100 -15.98 21.48 7.59
C THR A 100 -15.61 21.20 6.14
N LEU A 101 -14.35 21.43 5.74
CA LEU A 101 -13.86 21.25 4.36
C LEU A 101 -13.01 19.98 4.18
N LEU A 102 -13.27 18.91 4.96
CA LEU A 102 -12.53 17.63 4.86
C LEU A 102 -12.48 17.07 3.43
N TRP A 103 -13.57 17.22 2.68
CA TRP A 103 -13.62 16.81 1.28
C TRP A 103 -12.62 17.58 0.41
N VAL A 104 -12.40 18.88 0.67
CA VAL A 104 -11.38 19.71 0.00
C VAL A 104 -9.97 19.34 0.45
N MET A 105 -9.82 18.94 1.72
CA MET A 105 -8.53 18.56 2.25
C MET A 105 -7.99 17.27 1.61
N ILE A 106 -8.86 16.29 1.33
CA ILE A 106 -8.47 15.01 0.74
C ILE A 106 -7.81 15.19 -0.63
N LEU A 107 -8.44 15.92 -1.56
CA LEU A 107 -7.86 16.11 -2.89
C LEU A 107 -6.61 16.98 -2.87
N VAL A 108 -6.56 18.00 -2.00
CA VAL A 108 -5.33 18.79 -1.78
C VAL A 108 -4.21 17.88 -1.28
N ASN A 109 -4.49 17.00 -0.32
CA ASN A 109 -3.51 16.06 0.19
C ASN A 109 -3.04 15.07 -0.88
N MET A 110 -3.96 14.51 -1.66
CA MET A 110 -3.62 13.63 -2.79
C MET A 110 -2.76 14.35 -3.84
N ALA A 111 -3.05 15.62 -4.15
CA ALA A 111 -2.26 16.42 -5.07
C ALA A 111 -0.84 16.68 -4.53
N ILE A 112 -0.72 17.07 -3.26
CA ILE A 112 0.60 17.27 -2.61
C ILE A 112 1.37 15.96 -2.57
N THR A 113 0.71 14.84 -2.24
CA THR A 113 1.33 13.50 -2.24
C THR A 113 1.83 13.12 -3.62
N ALA A 114 1.05 13.35 -4.68
CA ALA A 114 1.46 13.07 -6.05
C ALA A 114 2.68 13.91 -6.45
N VAL A 115 2.70 15.20 -6.10
CA VAL A 115 3.85 16.08 -6.34
C VAL A 115 5.08 15.60 -5.59
N LEU A 116 4.94 15.21 -4.32
CA LEU A 116 6.03 14.67 -3.52
C LEU A 116 6.59 13.38 -4.11
N ILE A 117 5.73 12.46 -4.56
CA ILE A 117 6.15 11.23 -5.24
C ILE A 117 6.96 11.58 -6.49
N LEU A 118 6.47 12.50 -7.32
CA LEU A 118 7.18 12.92 -8.54
C LEU A 118 8.52 13.59 -8.24
N LEU A 119 8.59 14.47 -7.24
CA LEU A 119 9.83 15.13 -6.83
C LEU A 119 10.84 14.14 -6.22
N TRP A 120 10.39 13.29 -5.31
CA TRP A 120 11.24 12.30 -4.65
C TRP A 120 11.69 11.19 -5.61
N SER A 121 10.89 10.89 -6.64
CA SER A 121 11.27 9.93 -7.69
C SER A 121 12.54 10.35 -8.44
N LYS A 122 12.75 11.66 -8.64
CA LYS A 122 13.96 12.19 -9.31
C LYS A 122 15.23 11.98 -8.51
N PHE A 123 15.12 11.88 -7.18
CA PHE A 123 16.25 11.67 -6.30
C PHE A 123 16.68 10.20 -6.26
N PHE A 124 15.76 9.27 -6.55
CA PHE A 124 16.02 7.84 -6.46
C PHE A 124 16.35 7.24 -7.83
N LYS A 125 17.64 7.26 -8.19
CA LYS A 125 18.15 6.38 -9.26
C LYS A 125 18.44 5.02 -8.65
N LEU A 126 17.68 3.99 -9.05
CA LEU A 126 17.94 2.61 -8.68
C LEU A 126 19.32 2.23 -9.23
N GLY A 127 20.33 2.17 -8.36
CA GLY A 127 21.67 1.73 -8.72
C GLY A 127 21.62 0.26 -9.16
N TRP A 128 21.84 0.03 -10.45
CA TRP A 128 21.83 -1.32 -11.06
C TRP A 128 23.08 -2.15 -10.77
N GLY A 129 24.02 -1.64 -9.98
CA GLY A 129 25.28 -2.31 -9.70
C GLY A 129 25.67 -2.15 -8.24
N ARG A 130 25.82 -3.31 -7.56
CA ARG A 130 26.47 -3.56 -6.26
C ARG A 130 26.41 -2.43 -5.24
N VAL A 131 25.66 -2.68 -4.16
CA VAL A 131 25.95 -2.06 -2.86
C VAL A 131 27.31 -2.60 -2.43
N GLU A 132 28.37 -1.87 -2.73
CA GLU A 132 29.65 -2.07 -2.04
C GLU A 132 29.43 -1.60 -0.60
N VAL A 133 29.60 -2.53 0.32
CA VAL A 133 29.68 -2.28 1.77
C VAL A 133 30.94 -1.49 2.09
#